data_AF-A0A2W6U387-F1
#
_entry.id   AF-A0A2W6U387-F1
#
_cell.length_a   1.000
_cell.length_b   1.000
_cell.length_c   1.000
_cell.angle_alpha   90.00
_cell.angle_beta   90.00
_cell.angle_gamma   90.00
#
_symmetry.space_group_name_H-M   'P 1'
#
loop_
_entity.id
_entity.type
_entity.pdbx_description
1 polymer ?
#
loop_
_entity_poly.entity_id
_entity_poly.type
_entity_poly.pdbx_seq_one_letter_code
_entity_poly.pdbx_strand_id
1 'polypeptide(L)'
;KIETLYDKKIKAYILKRAEKSKTDFEKDKEQKKKTLERKVNDYVAFNGSYNRTFKFLAPDSSTAYIKVKSFSRTYSEKFYKETFAKIKNAKAKYLIIDIRNNYGGSLDEINNLYSYLASEPFTLIKRSQVTSKSSPLKTNYFRKSNALNYTFKSLLYPAFLVSQTMNTYKKDSIVYYKMKADRETQPQKDAFHGKVFVLINGGSFSASSIIAAKLKNDKLATLVGEETGGANDGTIAGFYSYQKLPHSKISLPIGLALVQPNISFTNTERGVIPDVTITENIQDILDKKDRQMEWVMKKIVNEKNGK
;
A
#
# COMPACT_ATOMS: atom_id res chain seq x y z
N LYS A 1 -12.01 -29.10 -16.03
CA LYS A 1 -10.88 -30.01 -16.33
C LYS A 1 -9.65 -29.13 -16.57
N ILE A 2 -8.54 -29.39 -15.90
CA ILE A 2 -7.25 -28.72 -16.11
C ILE A 2 -6.27 -29.81 -16.51
N GLU A 3 -5.55 -29.62 -17.60
CA GLU A 3 -4.48 -30.53 -18.03
C GLU A 3 -3.15 -29.90 -17.69
N THR A 4 -2.27 -30.66 -17.03
CA THR A 4 -0.93 -30.21 -16.65
C THR A 4 0.10 -31.14 -17.28
N LEU A 5 1.22 -30.57 -17.74
CA LEU A 5 2.35 -31.32 -18.26
C LEU A 5 3.50 -31.26 -17.24
N TYR A 6 3.92 -32.43 -16.75
CA TYR A 6 5.11 -32.57 -15.91
C TYR A 6 5.87 -33.82 -16.35
N ASP A 7 7.18 -33.72 -16.55
CA ASP A 7 8.04 -34.79 -17.08
C ASP A 7 7.44 -35.51 -18.31
N LYS A 8 6.99 -34.73 -19.30
CA LYS A 8 6.37 -35.21 -20.54
C LYS A 8 5.10 -36.05 -20.34
N LYS A 9 4.52 -36.09 -19.15
CA LYS A 9 3.24 -36.76 -18.85
C LYS A 9 2.13 -35.73 -18.69
N ILE A 10 1.09 -35.88 -19.49
CA ILE A 10 -0.14 -35.09 -19.36
C ILE A 10 -1.01 -35.74 -18.29
N LYS A 11 -1.35 -34.99 -17.25
CA LYS A 11 -2.35 -35.38 -16.25
C LYS A 11 -3.54 -34.44 -16.32
N ALA A 12 -4.74 -35.02 -16.38
CA ALA A 12 -5.99 -34.29 -16.33
C ALA A 12 -6.54 -34.28 -14.91
N TYR A 13 -6.76 -33.08 -14.36
CA TYR A 13 -7.37 -32.84 -13.07
C TYR A 13 -8.79 -32.27 -13.26
N ILE A 14 -9.76 -32.83 -12.55
CA ILE A 14 -11.09 -32.24 -12.46
C ILE A 14 -11.16 -31.45 -11.15
N LEU A 15 -10.91 -30.14 -11.23
CA LEU A 15 -11.15 -29.26 -10.10
C LEU A 15 -12.66 -29.09 -9.91
N LYS A 16 -13.18 -29.60 -8.79
CA LYS A 16 -14.51 -29.24 -8.29
C LYS A 16 -14.33 -28.18 -7.22
N ARG A 17 -15.13 -27.12 -7.27
CA ARG A 17 -15.20 -26.15 -6.17
C ARG A 17 -15.73 -26.91 -4.94
N ALA A 18 -14.91 -27.03 -3.90
CA ALA A 18 -15.37 -27.59 -2.63
C ALA A 18 -16.41 -26.64 -2.02
N GLU A 19 -17.53 -27.21 -1.55
CA GLU A 19 -18.46 -26.49 -0.69
C GLU A 19 -17.84 -26.37 0.71
N LYS A 20 -18.04 -25.22 1.35
CA LYS A 20 -17.61 -25.03 2.74
C LYS A 20 -18.40 -25.96 3.65
N SER A 21 -17.74 -26.63 4.57
CA SER A 21 -18.41 -27.44 5.60
C SER A 21 -19.19 -26.53 6.58
N LYS A 22 -20.16 -27.08 7.31
CA LYS A 22 -20.85 -26.34 8.38
C LYS A 22 -19.87 -25.76 9.41
N THR A 23 -18.82 -26.52 9.73
CA THR A 23 -17.71 -26.11 10.59
C THR A 23 -16.92 -24.94 10.02
N ASP A 24 -16.69 -24.88 8.70
CA ASP A 24 -16.07 -23.73 8.05
C ASP A 24 -16.96 -22.48 8.11
N PHE A 25 -18.28 -22.66 7.97
CA PHE A 25 -19.25 -21.57 8.12
C PHE A 25 -19.34 -21.03 9.55
N GLU A 26 -19.25 -21.91 10.56
CA GLU A 26 -19.22 -21.50 11.97
C GLU A 26 -17.91 -20.78 12.31
N LYS A 27 -16.76 -21.29 11.86
CA LYS A 27 -15.47 -20.60 11.96
C LYS A 27 -15.51 -19.22 11.30
N ASP A 28 -16.10 -19.09 10.11
CA ASP A 28 -16.30 -17.80 9.43
C ASP A 28 -17.21 -16.84 10.24
N LYS A 29 -18.28 -17.35 10.86
CA LYS A 29 -19.20 -16.55 11.70
C LYS A 29 -18.53 -16.10 13.00
N GLU A 30 -17.73 -16.95 13.62
CA GLU A 30 -17.01 -16.63 14.84
C GLU A 30 -15.86 -15.65 14.57
N GLN A 31 -15.14 -15.82 13.44
CA GLN A 31 -14.17 -14.85 12.95
C GLN A 31 -14.78 -13.49 12.57
N LYS A 32 -16.08 -13.42 12.27
CA LYS A 32 -16.82 -12.16 12.04
C LYS A 32 -17.11 -11.38 13.33
N LYS A 33 -17.02 -11.97 14.53
CA LYS A 33 -17.07 -11.22 15.79
C LYS A 33 -15.76 -10.43 15.95
N LYS A 34 -15.71 -9.26 15.33
CA LYS A 34 -14.52 -8.40 15.32
C LYS A 34 -14.44 -7.58 16.61
N THR A 35 -13.52 -7.94 17.49
CA THR A 35 -13.04 -7.05 18.58
C THR A 35 -12.55 -5.72 17.98
N LEU A 36 -12.52 -4.65 18.77
CA LEU A 36 -12.04 -3.35 18.29
C LEU A 36 -10.61 -3.44 17.75
N GLU A 37 -9.74 -4.19 18.45
CA GLU A 37 -8.37 -4.47 18.02
C GLU A 37 -8.32 -5.15 16.64
N ARG A 38 -9.14 -6.18 16.40
CA ARG A 38 -9.22 -6.85 15.09
C ARG A 38 -9.69 -5.93 13.97
N LYS A 39 -10.52 -4.93 14.28
CA LYS A 39 -10.93 -3.91 13.31
C LYS A 39 -9.78 -2.95 13.01
N VAL A 40 -9.15 -2.37 14.04
CA VAL A 40 -8.09 -1.38 13.90
C VAL A 40 -6.87 -1.94 13.16
N ASN A 41 -6.47 -3.17 13.47
CA ASN A 41 -5.35 -3.86 12.81
C ASN A 41 -5.74 -4.50 11.46
N ASP A 42 -6.97 -4.31 11.00
CA ASP A 42 -7.52 -4.81 9.74
C ASP A 42 -7.26 -6.33 9.56
N TYR A 43 -7.87 -7.11 10.46
CA TYR A 43 -7.73 -8.56 10.49
C TYR A 43 -8.39 -9.24 9.27
N VAL A 44 -7.60 -10.08 8.61
CA VAL A 44 -7.97 -10.88 7.44
C VAL A 44 -8.28 -12.31 7.89
N ALA A 45 -9.57 -12.61 8.02
CA ALA A 45 -10.09 -13.91 8.43
C ALA A 45 -9.58 -15.08 7.57
N PHE A 46 -9.52 -14.88 6.24
CA PHE A 46 -9.13 -15.90 5.27
C PHE A 46 -7.78 -16.58 5.56
N ASN A 47 -6.80 -15.82 6.06
CA ASN A 47 -5.45 -16.34 6.36
C ASN A 47 -5.05 -16.13 7.82
N GLY A 48 -6.01 -15.82 8.68
CA GLY A 48 -5.78 -15.65 10.12
C GLY A 48 -4.78 -14.55 10.48
N SER A 49 -4.58 -13.52 9.64
CA SER A 49 -3.49 -12.56 9.83
C SER A 49 -3.95 -11.11 9.85
N TYR A 50 -3.18 -10.23 10.49
CA TYR A 50 -3.42 -8.80 10.48
C TYR A 50 -2.77 -8.13 9.28
N ASN A 51 -3.48 -7.19 8.65
CA ASN A 51 -2.93 -6.35 7.61
C ASN A 51 -1.94 -5.32 8.18
N ARG A 52 -2.24 -4.77 9.36
CA ARG A 52 -1.36 -3.84 10.08
C ARG A 52 -0.97 -4.39 11.44
N THR A 53 0.29 -4.28 11.80
CA THR A 53 0.78 -4.67 13.14
C THR A 53 1.71 -3.63 13.69
N PHE A 54 1.63 -3.39 15.00
CA PHE A 54 2.54 -2.52 15.74
C PHE A 54 3.12 -3.27 16.94
N LYS A 55 4.42 -3.08 17.20
CA LYS A 55 5.09 -3.53 18.44
C LYS A 55 6.33 -2.68 18.73
N PHE A 56 6.79 -2.68 19.98
CA PHE A 56 8.15 -2.26 20.31
C PHE A 56 9.09 -3.47 20.19
N LEU A 57 10.27 -3.27 19.61
CA LEU A 57 11.27 -4.33 19.40
C LEU A 57 12.29 -4.43 20.54
N ALA A 58 12.42 -3.38 21.34
CA ALA A 58 13.36 -3.32 22.46
C ALA A 58 12.59 -3.22 23.78
N PRO A 59 13.09 -3.82 24.88
CA PRO A 59 12.45 -3.74 26.20
C PRO A 59 12.27 -2.30 26.70
N ASP A 60 13.21 -1.41 26.33
CA ASP A 60 13.17 0.02 26.63
C ASP A 60 12.15 0.81 25.80
N SER A 61 11.39 0.15 24.91
CA SER A 61 10.42 0.75 23.99
C SER A 61 10.99 1.84 23.07
N SER A 62 12.32 1.94 22.94
CA SER A 62 13.00 2.95 22.13
C SER A 62 12.86 2.74 20.63
N THR A 63 12.50 1.52 20.21
CA THR A 63 12.43 1.11 18.80
C THR A 63 11.03 0.58 18.50
N ALA A 64 10.26 1.38 17.79
CA ALA A 64 8.94 1.04 17.30
C ALA A 64 9.02 0.31 15.95
N TYR A 65 8.11 -0.64 15.73
CA TYR A 65 7.98 -1.36 14.48
C TYR A 65 6.53 -1.38 14.01
N ILE A 66 6.30 -0.97 12.77
CA ILE A 66 5.02 -1.01 12.07
C ILE A 66 5.18 -1.89 10.83
N LYS A 67 4.32 -2.89 10.66
CA LYS A 67 4.20 -3.63 9.39
C LYS A 67 2.88 -3.31 8.73
N VAL A 68 2.91 -3.03 7.43
CA VAL A 68 1.72 -2.81 6.61
C VAL A 68 1.76 -3.75 5.41
N LYS A 69 0.89 -4.77 5.37
CA LYS A 69 0.84 -5.74 4.27
C LYS A 69 0.15 -5.18 3.01
N SER A 70 -0.79 -4.26 3.18
CA SER A 70 -1.47 -3.55 2.10
C SER A 70 -2.04 -2.24 2.61
N PHE A 71 -1.98 -1.19 1.79
CA PHE A 71 -2.61 0.09 2.08
C PHE A 71 -4.12 0.05 1.81
N SER A 72 -4.86 -0.74 2.61
CA SER A 72 -6.28 -1.04 2.41
C SER A 72 -7.24 0.13 2.72
N ARG A 73 -6.76 1.23 3.31
CA ARG A 73 -7.52 2.37 3.90
C ARG A 73 -8.40 2.02 5.10
N THR A 74 -8.90 0.80 5.19
CA THR A 74 -9.88 0.40 6.19
C THR A 74 -9.27 0.47 7.60
N TYR A 75 -9.86 1.31 8.47
CA TYR A 75 -9.39 1.65 9.82
C TYR A 75 -7.97 2.25 9.93
N SER A 76 -7.35 2.65 8.82
CA SER A 76 -5.96 3.10 8.82
C SER A 76 -5.75 4.38 9.65
N GLU A 77 -6.64 5.36 9.56
CA GLU A 77 -6.55 6.60 10.33
C GLU A 77 -6.51 6.34 11.85
N LYS A 78 -7.39 5.45 12.33
CA LYS A 78 -7.43 5.06 13.74
C LYS A 78 -6.17 4.30 14.15
N PHE A 79 -5.72 3.36 13.31
CA PHE A 79 -4.49 2.60 13.56
C PHE A 79 -3.28 3.52 13.72
N TYR A 80 -3.05 4.45 12.78
CA TYR A 80 -1.91 5.35 12.85
C TYR A 80 -2.05 6.33 14.02
N LYS A 81 -3.24 6.89 14.28
CA LYS A 81 -3.45 7.76 15.43
C LYS A 81 -3.09 7.08 16.76
N GLU A 82 -3.60 5.87 16.99
CA GLU A 82 -3.31 5.12 18.22
C GLU A 82 -1.83 4.70 18.30
N THR A 83 -1.25 4.30 17.16
CA THR A 83 0.14 3.85 17.10
C THR A 83 1.12 4.98 17.37
N PHE A 84 0.98 6.12 16.69
CA PHE A 84 1.89 7.26 16.86
C PHE A 84 1.74 7.91 18.24
N ALA A 85 0.54 7.89 18.84
CA ALA A 85 0.38 8.27 20.24
C ALA A 85 1.19 7.38 21.19
N LYS A 86 1.20 6.04 20.98
CA LYS A 86 2.03 5.10 21.76
C LYS A 86 3.52 5.36 21.55
N ILE A 87 3.95 5.59 20.31
CA ILE A 87 5.34 5.90 19.96
C ILE A 87 5.82 7.17 20.66
N LYS A 88 4.99 8.23 20.64
CA LYS A 88 5.26 9.50 21.32
C LYS A 88 5.36 9.33 22.84
N ASN A 89 4.40 8.62 23.45
CA ASN A 89 4.38 8.39 24.90
C ASN A 89 5.60 7.58 25.37
N ALA A 90 6.03 6.59 24.59
CA ALA A 90 7.23 5.81 24.87
C ALA A 90 8.54 6.59 24.61
N LYS A 91 8.47 7.79 24.03
CA LYS A 91 9.63 8.59 23.61
C LYS A 91 10.58 7.76 22.72
N ALA A 92 10.01 6.94 21.83
CA ALA A 92 10.79 6.12 20.93
C ALA A 92 11.72 6.99 20.09
N LYS A 93 12.93 6.49 19.81
CA LYS A 93 13.96 7.19 19.03
C LYS A 93 14.08 6.63 17.62
N TYR A 94 13.63 5.39 17.42
CA TYR A 94 13.72 4.67 16.16
C TYR A 94 12.35 4.14 15.76
N LEU A 95 12.03 4.25 14.48
CA LEU A 95 10.83 3.68 13.86
C LEU A 95 11.24 2.85 12.65
N ILE A 96 10.81 1.59 12.62
CA ILE A 96 10.96 0.71 11.46
C ILE A 96 9.59 0.51 10.84
N ILE A 97 9.45 0.80 9.54
CA ILE A 97 8.23 0.59 8.77
C ILE A 97 8.50 -0.50 7.73
N ASP A 98 7.85 -1.66 7.90
CA ASP A 98 7.96 -2.78 6.98
C ASP A 98 6.82 -2.77 5.96
N ILE A 99 7.18 -2.45 4.71
CA ILE A 99 6.30 -2.47 3.53
C ILE A 99 6.78 -3.49 2.49
N ARG A 100 7.60 -4.47 2.90
CA ARG A 100 7.96 -5.61 2.05
C ARG A 100 6.70 -6.41 1.73
N ASN A 101 6.61 -6.86 0.48
CA ASN A 101 5.45 -7.60 -0.05
C ASN A 101 4.12 -6.82 0.05
N ASN A 102 4.18 -5.48 0.06
CA ASN A 102 3.02 -4.61 0.01
C ASN A 102 2.76 -4.12 -1.42
N TYR A 103 1.74 -4.67 -2.07
CA TYR A 103 1.36 -4.35 -3.45
C TYR A 103 0.71 -2.97 -3.65
N GLY A 104 0.65 -2.15 -2.59
CA GLY A 104 0.11 -0.81 -2.62
C GLY A 104 -1.33 -0.74 -2.11
N GLY A 105 -2.10 0.19 -2.68
CA GLY A 105 -3.48 0.47 -2.30
C GLY A 105 -3.80 1.95 -2.30
N SER A 106 -4.21 2.47 -1.15
CA SER A 106 -4.83 3.79 -1.01
C SER A 106 -3.80 4.92 -0.87
N LEU A 107 -3.93 5.91 -1.76
CA LEU A 107 -3.22 7.19 -1.64
C LEU A 107 -3.58 7.94 -0.36
N ASP A 108 -4.84 7.89 0.08
CA ASP A 108 -5.28 8.52 1.33
C ASP A 108 -4.52 7.94 2.53
N GLU A 109 -4.31 6.63 2.54
CA GLU A 109 -3.60 5.97 3.62
C GLU A 109 -2.12 6.34 3.66
N ILE A 110 -1.42 6.29 2.53
CA ILE A 110 0.00 6.65 2.49
C ILE A 110 0.20 8.15 2.76
N ASN A 111 -0.73 9.02 2.35
CA ASN A 111 -0.70 10.44 2.69
C ASN A 111 -0.85 10.66 4.20
N ASN A 112 -1.76 9.91 4.83
CA ASN A 112 -1.93 9.96 6.28
C ASN A 112 -0.68 9.42 7.02
N LEU A 113 -0.12 8.28 6.60
CA LEU A 113 1.14 7.77 7.17
C LEU A 113 2.27 8.80 7.01
N TYR A 114 2.42 9.39 5.83
CA TYR A 114 3.43 10.42 5.57
C TYR A 114 3.26 11.63 6.52
N SER A 115 2.02 12.04 6.82
CA SER A 115 1.77 13.15 7.75
C SER A 115 2.24 12.89 9.18
N TYR A 116 2.46 11.63 9.58
CA TYR A 116 3.10 11.29 10.85
C TYR A 116 4.63 11.24 10.79
N LEU A 117 5.23 11.46 9.62
CA LEU A 117 6.68 11.42 9.40
C LEU A 117 7.25 12.78 8.94
N ALA A 118 6.40 13.64 8.38
CA ALA A 118 6.79 14.97 7.92
C ALA A 118 6.98 15.95 9.10
N SER A 119 7.95 16.86 8.99
CA SER A 119 8.12 18.00 9.89
C SER A 119 7.44 19.28 9.41
N GLU A 120 7.15 19.37 8.11
CA GLU A 120 6.63 20.56 7.44
C GLU A 120 5.46 20.20 6.51
N PRO A 121 4.63 21.18 6.09
CA PRO A 121 3.60 20.96 5.09
C PRO A 121 4.16 20.31 3.82
N PHE A 122 3.47 19.32 3.27
CA PHE A 122 3.94 18.58 2.11
C PHE A 122 2.81 18.30 1.12
N THR A 123 3.17 18.09 -0.15
CA THR A 123 2.28 17.51 -1.15
C THR A 123 2.83 16.14 -1.54
N LEU A 124 2.01 15.08 -1.45
CA LEU A 124 2.49 13.71 -1.64
C LEU A 124 2.73 13.37 -3.12
N ILE A 125 1.77 13.71 -3.98
CA ILE A 125 1.81 13.40 -5.41
C ILE A 125 1.70 14.66 -6.27
N LYS A 126 2.23 14.61 -7.48
CA LYS A 126 1.92 15.62 -8.50
C LYS A 126 0.46 15.48 -8.92
N ARG A 127 -0.09 16.54 -9.52
CA ARG A 127 -1.40 16.51 -10.18
C ARG A 127 -1.42 15.34 -11.16
N SER A 128 -2.38 14.43 -10.99
CA SER A 128 -2.42 13.20 -11.78
C SER A 128 -2.84 13.50 -13.22
N GLN A 129 -2.12 12.94 -14.18
CA GLN A 129 -2.46 13.09 -15.59
C GLN A 129 -3.39 11.96 -16.02
N VAL A 130 -4.37 12.24 -16.86
CA VAL A 130 -5.31 11.24 -17.38
C VAL A 130 -5.35 11.27 -18.90
N THR A 131 -5.63 10.13 -19.52
CA THR A 131 -5.64 10.02 -21.00
C THR A 131 -6.75 10.84 -21.66
N SER A 132 -7.85 11.13 -20.95
CA SER A 132 -8.96 11.92 -21.47
C SER A 132 -9.83 12.52 -20.36
N LYS A 133 -10.63 13.54 -20.70
CA LYS A 133 -11.64 14.11 -19.78
C LYS A 133 -12.70 13.08 -19.34
N SER A 134 -12.95 12.05 -20.15
CA SER A 134 -13.90 10.98 -19.87
C SER A 134 -13.31 9.82 -19.06
N SER A 135 -11.99 9.76 -18.87
CA SER A 135 -11.32 8.67 -18.15
C SER A 135 -11.87 8.49 -16.72
N PRO A 136 -12.10 9.56 -15.92
CA PRO A 136 -12.68 9.43 -14.58
C PRO A 136 -14.14 8.97 -14.58
N LEU A 137 -14.83 8.98 -15.73
CA LEU A 137 -16.20 8.48 -15.87
C LEU A 137 -16.24 6.98 -16.15
N LYS A 138 -15.14 6.39 -16.66
CA LYS A 138 -15.01 4.94 -16.91
C LYS A 138 -14.79 4.12 -15.62
N THR A 139 -15.27 4.63 -14.49
CA THR A 139 -15.14 3.95 -13.21
C THR A 139 -16.22 2.89 -13.04
N ASN A 140 -15.88 1.80 -12.37
CA ASN A 140 -16.88 0.80 -11.99
C ASN A 140 -17.65 1.25 -10.75
N TYR A 141 -18.37 2.38 -10.81
CA TYR A 141 -19.08 2.98 -9.67
C TYR A 141 -20.06 1.98 -8.99
N PHE A 142 -20.71 1.15 -9.80
CA PHE A 142 -21.64 0.10 -9.34
C PHE A 142 -20.97 -1.25 -9.00
N ARG A 143 -19.62 -1.37 -9.04
CA ARG A 143 -18.95 -2.65 -8.74
C ARG A 143 -19.26 -3.11 -7.32
N LYS A 144 -19.50 -4.41 -7.16
CA LYS A 144 -19.78 -5.07 -5.87
C LYS A 144 -21.01 -4.50 -5.12
N SER A 145 -21.92 -3.82 -5.81
CA SER A 145 -23.18 -3.36 -5.21
C SER A 145 -24.16 -4.53 -5.07
N ASN A 146 -24.76 -4.68 -3.89
CA ASN A 146 -25.97 -5.48 -3.72
C ASN A 146 -27.21 -4.63 -4.08
N ALA A 147 -28.41 -5.22 -4.05
CA ALA A 147 -29.65 -4.54 -4.47
C ALA A 147 -29.88 -3.19 -3.74
N LEU A 148 -29.73 -3.17 -2.42
CA LEU A 148 -29.89 -1.95 -1.61
C LEU A 148 -28.86 -0.88 -1.96
N ASN A 149 -27.58 -1.27 -2.02
CA ASN A 149 -26.49 -0.36 -2.38
C ASN A 149 -26.62 0.14 -3.82
N TYR A 150 -27.20 -0.67 -4.71
CA TYR A 150 -27.43 -0.29 -6.10
C TYR A 150 -28.43 0.86 -6.16
N THR A 151 -29.59 0.74 -5.51
CA THR A 151 -30.62 1.80 -5.45
C THR A 151 -30.05 3.10 -4.88
N PHE A 152 -29.34 3.03 -3.76
CA PHE A 152 -28.75 4.22 -3.14
C PHE A 152 -27.68 4.86 -4.03
N LYS A 153 -26.78 4.05 -4.61
CA LYS A 153 -25.75 4.56 -5.53
C LYS A 153 -26.35 5.19 -6.78
N SER A 154 -27.43 4.63 -7.33
CA SER A 154 -28.13 5.18 -8.50
C SER A 154 -28.62 6.60 -8.24
N LEU A 155 -29.20 6.86 -7.05
CA LEU A 155 -29.62 8.20 -6.66
C LEU A 155 -28.45 9.19 -6.59
N LEU A 156 -27.28 8.75 -6.12
CA LEU A 156 -26.08 9.58 -6.01
C LEU A 156 -25.24 9.66 -7.29
N TYR A 157 -25.56 8.89 -8.32
CA TYR A 157 -24.76 8.79 -9.53
C TYR A 157 -24.62 10.13 -10.28
N PRO A 158 -25.67 10.97 -10.44
CA PRO A 158 -25.52 12.29 -11.05
C PRO A 158 -24.53 13.19 -10.30
N ALA A 159 -24.61 13.23 -8.96
CA ALA A 159 -23.67 14.00 -8.14
C ALA A 159 -22.23 13.49 -8.28
N PHE A 160 -22.05 12.16 -8.35
CA PHE A 160 -20.75 11.56 -8.64
C PHE A 160 -20.20 12.01 -10.01
N LEU A 161 -21.00 11.96 -11.08
CA LEU A 161 -20.58 12.41 -12.42
C LEU A 161 -20.16 13.89 -12.44
N VAL A 162 -20.94 14.75 -11.79
CA VAL A 162 -20.61 16.18 -11.64
C VAL A 162 -19.28 16.34 -10.91
N SER A 163 -19.07 15.62 -9.80
CA SER A 163 -17.81 15.66 -9.05
C SER A 163 -16.61 15.21 -9.90
N GLN A 164 -16.72 14.08 -10.61
CA GLN A 164 -15.66 13.60 -11.50
C GLN A 164 -15.32 14.63 -12.58
N THR A 165 -16.33 15.27 -13.17
CA THR A 165 -16.16 16.27 -14.22
C THR A 165 -15.49 17.54 -13.69
N MET A 166 -15.95 18.07 -12.55
CA MET A 166 -15.39 19.28 -11.92
C MET A 166 -13.95 19.10 -11.43
N ASN A 167 -13.58 17.86 -11.07
CA ASN A 167 -12.21 17.52 -10.70
C ASN A 167 -11.29 17.33 -11.91
N THR A 168 -11.81 17.36 -13.13
CA THR A 168 -11.05 17.15 -14.37
C THR A 168 -10.87 18.44 -15.15
N TYR A 169 -9.65 18.74 -15.57
CA TYR A 169 -9.36 19.96 -16.33
C TYR A 169 -8.22 19.72 -17.32
N LYS A 170 -8.12 20.58 -18.35
CA LYS A 170 -7.06 20.51 -19.35
C LYS A 170 -6.16 21.72 -19.22
N LYS A 171 -4.85 21.50 -19.24
CA LYS A 171 -3.82 22.55 -19.22
C LYS A 171 -2.66 22.09 -20.10
N ASP A 172 -2.16 22.95 -20.99
CA ASP A 172 -1.01 22.67 -21.85
C ASP A 172 -1.14 21.35 -22.63
N SER A 173 -2.30 21.14 -23.26
CA SER A 173 -2.68 19.91 -23.96
C SER A 173 -2.79 18.62 -23.12
N ILE A 174 -2.38 18.64 -21.85
CA ILE A 174 -2.48 17.51 -20.91
C ILE A 174 -3.79 17.62 -20.12
N VAL A 175 -4.44 16.47 -19.88
CA VAL A 175 -5.64 16.40 -19.02
C VAL A 175 -5.22 15.96 -17.62
N TYR A 176 -5.69 16.69 -16.61
CA TYR A 176 -5.39 16.44 -15.21
C TYR A 176 -6.66 16.09 -14.44
N TYR A 177 -6.48 15.30 -13.39
CA TYR A 177 -7.50 14.96 -12.42
C TYR A 177 -7.05 15.33 -11.00
N LYS A 178 -7.88 16.08 -10.27
CA LYS A 178 -7.62 16.52 -8.89
C LYS A 178 -7.84 15.35 -7.92
N MET A 179 -6.82 14.98 -7.18
CA MET A 179 -6.86 13.96 -6.12
C MET A 179 -6.63 14.58 -4.75
N LYS A 180 -7.11 13.97 -3.67
CA LYS A 180 -6.85 14.50 -2.32
C LYS A 180 -5.34 14.61 -2.01
N ALA A 181 -4.56 13.63 -2.46
CA ALA A 181 -3.12 13.54 -2.22
C ALA A 181 -2.26 14.52 -3.06
N ASP A 182 -2.85 15.25 -4.02
CA ASP A 182 -2.16 16.31 -4.78
C ASP A 182 -2.28 17.69 -4.13
N ARG A 183 -2.91 17.75 -2.95
CA ARG A 183 -3.06 18.95 -2.13
C ARG A 183 -2.04 18.94 -1.01
N GLU A 184 -1.68 20.14 -0.57
CA GLU A 184 -0.87 20.30 0.62
C GLU A 184 -1.55 19.65 1.84
N THR A 185 -0.77 18.89 2.59
CA THR A 185 -1.17 18.19 3.81
C THR A 185 -0.28 18.67 4.94
N GLN A 186 -0.90 18.99 6.07
CA GLN A 186 -0.20 19.42 7.28
C GLN A 186 0.30 18.19 8.08
N PRO A 187 1.47 18.27 8.74
CA PRO A 187 1.92 17.26 9.67
C PRO A 187 0.93 17.00 10.80
N GLN A 188 0.92 15.77 11.31
CA GLN A 188 0.14 15.40 12.49
C GLN A 188 0.79 15.94 13.76
N LYS A 189 -0.02 16.26 14.77
CA LYS A 189 0.46 16.74 16.09
C LYS A 189 1.38 15.75 16.82
N ASP A 190 1.23 14.47 16.51
CA ASP A 190 2.03 13.37 17.05
C ASP A 190 3.02 12.83 16.00
N ALA A 191 3.48 13.69 15.09
CA ALA A 191 4.51 13.33 14.12
C ALA A 191 5.78 12.83 14.84
N PHE A 192 6.39 11.80 14.26
CA PHE A 192 7.60 11.19 14.75
C PHE A 192 8.81 11.86 14.11
N HIS A 193 9.72 12.37 14.96
CA HIS A 193 10.93 13.08 14.53
C HIS A 193 12.22 12.31 14.82
N GLY A 194 12.11 11.03 15.21
CA GLY A 194 13.26 10.15 15.37
C GLY A 194 13.77 9.59 14.03
N LYS A 195 14.68 8.62 14.10
CA LYS A 195 15.22 7.98 12.90
C LYS A 195 14.25 6.94 12.35
N VAL A 196 13.95 7.04 11.06
CA VAL A 196 13.03 6.14 10.37
C VAL A 196 13.79 5.24 9.40
N PHE A 197 13.54 3.94 9.51
CA PHE A 197 13.98 2.93 8.54
C PHE A 197 12.76 2.35 7.84
N VAL A 198 12.82 2.18 6.52
CA VAL A 198 11.73 1.59 5.75
C VAL A 198 12.27 0.35 5.04
N LEU A 199 11.68 -0.82 5.33
CA LEU A 199 12.04 -2.08 4.69
C LEU A 199 11.25 -2.24 3.39
N ILE A 200 11.96 -2.45 2.28
CA ILE A 200 11.39 -2.60 0.93
C ILE A 200 11.93 -3.83 0.20
N ASN A 201 11.15 -4.34 -0.75
CA ASN A 201 11.60 -5.39 -1.66
C ASN A 201 10.83 -5.36 -2.99
N GLY A 202 11.10 -6.32 -3.88
CA GLY A 202 10.39 -6.44 -5.17
C GLY A 202 8.87 -6.58 -5.06
N GLY A 203 8.34 -7.00 -3.91
CA GLY A 203 6.90 -7.05 -3.63
C GLY A 203 6.28 -5.71 -3.19
N SER A 204 7.08 -4.69 -2.94
CA SER A 204 6.63 -3.31 -2.71
C SER A 204 6.23 -2.68 -4.04
N PHE A 205 4.94 -2.44 -4.26
CA PHE A 205 4.39 -1.98 -5.55
C PHE A 205 3.39 -0.83 -5.40
N SER A 206 3.14 -0.08 -6.48
CA SER A 206 2.13 0.98 -6.57
C SER A 206 2.27 2.04 -5.45
N ALA A 207 1.27 2.22 -4.59
CA ALA A 207 1.31 3.18 -3.48
C ALA A 207 2.53 2.99 -2.56
N SER A 208 3.03 1.75 -2.41
CA SER A 208 4.25 1.46 -1.66
C SER A 208 5.49 2.10 -2.28
N SER A 209 5.60 2.06 -3.62
CA SER A 209 6.68 2.73 -4.34
C SER A 209 6.54 4.25 -4.28
N ILE A 210 5.31 4.78 -4.34
CA ILE A 210 5.08 6.24 -4.19
C ILE A 210 5.58 6.74 -2.84
N ILE A 211 5.19 6.09 -1.73
CA ILE A 211 5.62 6.54 -0.39
C ILE A 211 7.13 6.31 -0.18
N ALA A 212 7.69 5.19 -0.66
CA ALA A 212 9.12 4.94 -0.58
C ALA A 212 9.93 6.00 -1.34
N ALA A 213 9.55 6.30 -2.59
CA ALA A 213 10.19 7.31 -3.43
C ALA A 213 10.14 8.70 -2.77
N LYS A 214 8.97 9.07 -2.23
CA LYS A 214 8.78 10.36 -1.56
C LYS A 214 9.61 10.48 -0.28
N LEU A 215 9.58 9.45 0.58
CA LEU A 215 10.37 9.42 1.83
C LEU A 215 11.87 9.50 1.55
N LYS A 216 12.33 8.81 0.50
CA LYS A 216 13.72 8.88 0.04
C LYS A 216 14.10 10.28 -0.42
N ASN A 217 13.31 10.85 -1.34
CA ASN A 217 13.55 12.17 -1.89
C ASN A 217 13.64 13.25 -0.81
N ASP A 218 12.74 13.20 0.16
CA ASP A 218 12.68 14.15 1.27
C ASP A 218 13.66 13.84 2.41
N LYS A 219 14.44 12.75 2.29
CA LYS A 219 15.41 12.29 3.30
C LYS A 219 14.77 12.05 4.68
N LEU A 220 13.49 11.65 4.71
CA LEU A 220 12.75 11.37 5.95
C LEU A 220 13.00 9.96 6.47
N ALA A 221 13.51 9.05 5.64
CA ALA A 221 13.81 7.69 6.04
C ALA A 221 15.01 7.11 5.29
N THR A 222 15.65 6.12 5.89
CA THR A 222 16.61 5.24 5.22
C THR A 222 15.89 4.00 4.70
N LEU A 223 15.89 3.79 3.39
CA LEU A 223 15.35 2.60 2.75
C LEU A 223 16.37 1.46 2.80
N VAL A 224 15.92 0.28 3.24
CA VAL A 224 16.76 -0.90 3.40
C VAL A 224 16.10 -2.09 2.70
N GLY A 225 16.88 -2.85 1.93
CA GLY A 225 16.42 -4.09 1.32
C GLY A 225 16.71 -4.17 -0.17
N GLU A 226 15.67 -4.43 -0.96
CA GLU A 226 15.80 -4.63 -2.41
C GLU A 226 14.95 -3.59 -3.17
N GLU A 227 15.28 -3.40 -4.45
CA GLU A 227 14.52 -2.52 -5.33
C GLU A 227 13.03 -2.87 -5.33
N THR A 228 12.18 -1.84 -5.29
CA THR A 228 10.72 -2.03 -5.33
C THR A 228 10.26 -2.51 -6.70
N GLY A 229 9.25 -3.39 -6.75
CA GLY A 229 8.67 -3.82 -8.04
C GLY A 229 7.89 -2.71 -8.76
N GLY A 230 7.39 -1.70 -8.05
CA GLY A 230 6.76 -0.52 -8.66
C GLY A 230 7.80 0.56 -8.98
N ALA A 231 7.55 1.33 -10.06
CA ALA A 231 8.49 2.35 -10.53
C ALA A 231 8.63 3.52 -9.54
N ASN A 232 9.85 4.08 -9.44
CA ASN A 232 10.15 5.26 -8.63
C ASN A 232 9.35 6.49 -9.07
N ASP A 233 9.22 6.61 -10.38
CA ASP A 233 8.78 7.82 -11.06
C ASP A 233 7.25 7.93 -11.21
N GLY A 234 6.52 6.90 -10.77
CA GLY A 234 5.06 6.89 -10.71
C GLY A 234 4.44 5.55 -11.08
N THR A 235 3.12 5.54 -11.14
CA THR A 235 2.32 4.36 -11.50
C THR A 235 1.18 4.76 -12.43
N ILE A 236 0.82 3.87 -13.36
CA ILE A 236 -0.37 4.01 -14.20
C ILE A 236 -1.52 3.26 -13.53
N ALA A 237 -2.42 3.97 -12.86
CA ALA A 237 -3.46 3.38 -12.01
C ALA A 237 -4.68 4.32 -11.86
N GLY A 238 -5.50 4.09 -10.82
CA GLY A 238 -6.65 4.93 -10.47
C GLY A 238 -7.89 4.68 -11.34
N PHE A 239 -7.80 4.99 -12.62
CA PHE A 239 -8.86 4.77 -13.61
C PHE A 239 -8.46 3.68 -14.58
N TYR A 240 -9.41 2.83 -14.97
CA TYR A 240 -9.13 1.68 -15.83
C TYR A 240 -10.17 1.56 -16.94
N SER A 241 -9.70 1.30 -18.16
CA SER A 241 -10.53 0.74 -19.23
C SER A 241 -10.37 -0.76 -19.19
N TYR A 242 -11.46 -1.50 -18.98
CA TYR A 242 -11.44 -2.96 -19.04
C TYR A 242 -11.77 -3.39 -20.48
N GLN A 243 -10.80 -4.00 -21.16
CA GLN A 243 -10.97 -4.52 -22.51
C GLN A 243 -11.18 -6.03 -22.45
N LYS A 244 -12.21 -6.54 -23.14
CA LYS A 244 -12.42 -7.98 -23.24
C LYS A 244 -11.69 -8.51 -24.46
N LEU A 245 -10.69 -9.36 -24.26
CA LEU A 245 -9.89 -9.90 -25.36
C LEU A 245 -10.77 -10.75 -26.30
N PRO A 246 -10.60 -10.62 -27.63
CA PRO A 246 -11.56 -11.13 -28.62
C PRO A 246 -11.68 -12.66 -28.58
N HIS A 247 -10.58 -13.39 -28.36
CA HIS A 247 -10.56 -14.85 -28.39
C HIS A 247 -10.68 -15.48 -27.00
N SER A 248 -9.82 -15.08 -26.06
CA SER A 248 -9.79 -15.68 -24.70
C SER A 248 -10.91 -15.19 -23.79
N LYS A 249 -11.57 -14.07 -24.13
CA LYS A 249 -12.58 -13.39 -23.31
C LYS A 249 -12.07 -12.89 -21.95
N ILE A 250 -10.75 -12.92 -21.72
CA ILE A 250 -10.10 -12.38 -20.52
C ILE A 250 -10.31 -10.86 -20.49
N SER A 251 -10.59 -10.34 -19.28
CA SER A 251 -10.70 -8.91 -19.04
C SER A 251 -9.31 -8.33 -18.75
N LEU A 252 -8.84 -7.47 -19.65
CA LEU A 252 -7.55 -6.77 -19.55
C LEU A 252 -7.79 -5.36 -18.98
N PRO A 253 -7.34 -5.07 -17.74
CA PRO A 253 -7.37 -3.71 -17.21
C PRO A 253 -6.25 -2.87 -17.81
N ILE A 254 -6.59 -1.77 -18.47
CA ILE A 254 -5.64 -0.77 -18.97
C ILE A 254 -5.79 0.49 -18.11
N GLY A 255 -4.73 0.85 -17.38
CA GLY A 255 -4.73 2.05 -16.54
C GLY A 255 -4.75 3.34 -17.38
N LEU A 256 -5.46 4.35 -16.90
CA LEU A 256 -5.75 5.59 -17.62
C LEU A 256 -5.28 6.85 -16.88
N ALA A 257 -4.66 6.70 -15.71
CA ALA A 257 -4.11 7.83 -14.96
C ALA A 257 -2.66 7.58 -14.56
N LEU A 258 -1.79 8.54 -14.84
CA LEU A 258 -0.44 8.61 -14.32
C LEU A 258 -0.46 9.34 -12.97
N VAL A 259 -0.07 8.62 -11.93
CA VAL A 259 0.07 9.13 -10.56
C VAL A 259 1.53 9.11 -10.20
N GLN A 260 2.11 10.28 -9.90
CA GLN A 260 3.54 10.43 -9.64
C GLN A 260 3.79 10.95 -8.24
N PRO A 261 4.76 10.41 -7.49
CA PRO A 261 5.22 11.06 -6.27
C PRO A 261 5.70 12.48 -6.59
N ASN A 262 5.52 13.41 -5.65
CA ASN A 262 5.97 14.79 -5.81
C ASN A 262 7.47 14.90 -5.57
N ILE A 263 8.24 14.37 -6.51
CA ILE A 263 9.70 14.31 -6.54
C ILE A 263 10.20 14.77 -7.92
N SER A 264 11.50 15.02 -8.03
CA SER A 264 12.14 15.18 -9.33
C SER A 264 12.14 13.84 -10.08
N PHE A 265 11.75 13.87 -11.34
CA PHE A 265 11.68 12.67 -12.16
C PHE A 265 13.09 12.16 -12.45
N THR A 266 13.34 10.88 -12.19
CA THR A 266 14.69 10.31 -12.30
C THR A 266 15.00 9.76 -13.68
N ASN A 267 13.97 9.44 -14.50
CA ASN A 267 14.11 8.81 -15.82
C ASN A 267 14.91 7.50 -15.78
N THR A 268 14.93 6.82 -14.63
CA THR A 268 15.77 5.62 -14.48
C THR A 268 15.13 4.38 -15.08
N GLU A 269 13.81 4.39 -15.31
CA GLU A 269 13.02 3.19 -15.67
C GLU A 269 13.13 2.07 -14.62
N ARG A 270 13.44 2.44 -13.37
CA ARG A 270 13.66 1.53 -12.24
C ARG A 270 12.62 1.72 -11.15
N GLY A 271 12.58 0.74 -10.27
CA GLY A 271 11.94 0.88 -8.97
C GLY A 271 12.68 1.86 -8.06
N VAL A 272 12.17 2.02 -6.84
CA VAL A 272 12.88 2.76 -5.81
C VAL A 272 14.06 1.91 -5.34
N ILE A 273 15.27 2.33 -5.71
CA ILE A 273 16.50 1.72 -5.22
C ILE A 273 16.62 2.04 -3.71
N PRO A 274 16.92 1.06 -2.83
CA PRO A 274 17.14 1.34 -1.42
C PRO A 274 18.40 2.19 -1.19
N ASP A 275 18.51 2.83 -0.03
CA ASP A 275 19.75 3.48 0.41
C ASP A 275 20.79 2.42 0.83
N VAL A 276 20.30 1.29 1.34
CA VAL A 276 21.13 0.15 1.74
C VAL A 276 20.58 -1.12 1.10
N THR A 277 21.31 -1.62 0.10
CA THR A 277 20.94 -2.86 -0.61
C THR A 277 21.30 -4.08 0.23
N ILE A 278 20.29 -4.91 0.53
CA ILE A 278 20.42 -6.20 1.21
C ILE A 278 19.50 -7.18 0.51
N THR A 279 20.10 -8.05 -0.29
CA THR A 279 19.41 -9.10 -1.04
C THR A 279 19.14 -10.31 -0.15
N GLU A 280 17.92 -10.82 -0.20
CA GLU A 280 17.53 -12.07 0.45
C GLU A 280 17.91 -13.25 -0.46
N ASN A 281 18.65 -14.24 0.05
CA ASN A 281 18.95 -15.46 -0.70
C ASN A 281 18.07 -16.63 -0.21
N ILE A 282 18.05 -17.73 -0.97
CA ILE A 282 17.25 -18.92 -0.63
C ILE A 282 17.62 -19.49 0.74
N GLN A 283 18.91 -19.49 1.11
CA GLN A 283 19.34 -20.00 2.42
C GLN A 283 18.80 -19.12 3.55
N ASP A 284 18.77 -17.79 3.38
CA ASP A 284 18.19 -16.87 4.36
C ASP A 284 16.70 -17.20 4.61
N ILE A 285 15.95 -17.53 3.56
CA ILE A 285 14.55 -17.95 3.65
C ILE A 285 14.42 -19.29 4.39
N LEU A 286 15.25 -20.28 4.04
CA LEU A 286 15.26 -21.60 4.68
C LEU A 286 15.61 -21.51 6.16
N ASP A 287 16.59 -20.67 6.50
CA ASP A 287 17.07 -20.44 7.87
C ASP A 287 16.19 -19.45 8.66
N LYS A 288 15.19 -18.84 8.01
CA LYS A 288 14.34 -17.77 8.57
C LYS A 288 15.16 -16.58 9.10
N LYS A 289 16.25 -16.22 8.41
CA LYS A 289 17.10 -15.07 8.73
C LYS A 289 16.61 -13.83 8.01
N ASP A 290 16.18 -12.83 8.78
CA ASP A 290 15.76 -11.53 8.23
C ASP A 290 16.96 -10.57 8.20
N ARG A 291 17.80 -10.69 7.17
CA ARG A 291 19.04 -9.91 7.04
C ARG A 291 18.80 -8.40 7.00
N GLN A 292 17.67 -7.97 6.44
CA GLN A 292 17.32 -6.55 6.39
C GLN A 292 17.04 -6.03 7.80
N MET A 293 16.26 -6.77 8.58
CA MET A 293 15.98 -6.44 9.98
C MET A 293 17.25 -6.50 10.83
N GLU A 294 18.07 -7.55 10.68
CA GLU A 294 19.34 -7.70 11.42
C GLU A 294 20.27 -6.50 11.19
N TRP A 295 20.40 -6.05 9.95
CA TRP A 295 21.20 -4.87 9.63
C TRP A 295 20.66 -3.61 10.30
N VAL A 296 19.34 -3.37 10.25
CA VAL A 296 18.72 -2.20 10.89
C VAL A 296 18.92 -2.24 12.40
N MET A 297 18.71 -3.40 13.03
CA MET A 297 18.90 -3.56 14.48
C MET A 297 20.36 -3.34 14.88
N LYS A 298 21.32 -3.88 14.10
CA LYS A 298 22.76 -3.63 14.30
C LYS A 298 23.09 -2.14 14.18
N LYS A 299 22.53 -1.45 13.19
CA LYS A 299 22.70 0.00 13.00
C LYS A 299 22.18 0.78 14.21
N ILE A 300 21.00 0.44 14.71
CA ILE A 300 20.40 1.06 15.90
C ILE A 300 21.25 0.85 17.15
N VAL A 301 21.74 -0.38 17.38
CA VAL A 301 22.61 -0.70 18.53
C VAL A 301 23.91 0.10 18.48
N ASN A 302 24.57 0.14 17.32
CA ASN A 302 25.81 0.90 17.15
C ASN A 302 25.60 2.40 17.42
N GLU A 303 24.47 2.97 17.01
CA GLU A 303 24.16 4.38 17.29
C GLU A 303 23.78 4.67 18.74
N LYS A 304 23.24 3.68 19.46
CA LYS A 304 23.02 3.80 20.91
C LYS A 304 24.33 3.75 21.69
N ASN A 305 25.29 2.94 21.25
CA ASN A 305 26.57 2.73 21.94
C ASN A 305 27.64 3.79 21.57
N GLY A 306 27.50 4.44 20.41
CA GLY A 306 28.37 5.53 19.96
C GLY A 306 27.93 6.92 20.41
N LYS A 307 26.99 7.01 21.36
CA LYS A 307 26.58 8.22 22.07
C LYS A 307 26.91 8.04 23.54
#